data_AF-A0A9E4TP09-F1
#
_entry.id   AF-A0A9E4TP09-F1
#
_cell.length_a   1.000
_cell.length_b   1.000
_cell.length_c   1.000
_cell.angle_alpha   90.00
_cell.angle_beta   90.00
_cell.angle_gamma   90.00
#
_symmetry.space_group_name_H-M   'P 1'
#
loop_
_entity.id
_entity.type
_entity.pdbx_description
1 polymer ?
#
loop_
_entity_poly.entity_id
_entity_poly.type
_entity_poly.pdbx_seq_one_letter_code
_entity_poly.pdbx_strand_id
1 'polypeptide(L)' 'MNCRNCQFENPDGARFCMSCGNSLANVCPECATELPAEARFCLSCG' A
#
# COMPACT_ATOMS: atom_id res chain seq x y z
N MET A 1 3.50 3.29 10.21
CA MET A 1 4.38 3.14 9.01
C MET A 1 4.81 4.46 8.39
N ASN A 2 6.05 4.57 7.87
CA ASN A 2 6.53 5.80 7.21
C ASN A 2 6.30 5.80 5.69
N CYS A 3 5.78 6.90 5.15
CA CYS A 3 5.57 7.04 3.72
C CYS A 3 6.90 7.13 2.98
N ARG A 4 7.16 6.25 2.00
CA ARG A 4 8.41 6.29 1.23
C ARG A 4 8.52 7.48 0.27
N ASN A 5 7.39 8.13 -0.05
CA ASN A 5 7.34 9.25 -0.97
C ASN A 5 7.63 10.60 -0.28
N CYS A 6 6.94 10.89 0.83
CA CYS A 6 7.07 12.17 1.54
C CYS A 6 7.63 12.06 2.97
N GLN A 7 7.99 10.85 3.41
CA GLN A 7 8.52 10.56 4.76
C GLN A 7 7.57 10.87 5.93
N PHE A 8 6.30 11.15 5.66
CA PHE A 8 5.29 11.36 6.69
C PHE A 8 4.99 10.06 7.46
N GLU A 9 4.85 10.17 8.78
CA GLU A 9 4.47 9.05 9.64
C GLU A 9 2.96 8.84 9.58
N ASN A 10 2.54 7.66 9.11
CA ASN A 10 1.14 7.28 9.00
C ASN A 10 0.83 6.18 10.03
N PRO A 11 -0.40 6.13 10.55
CA PRO A 11 -0.83 5.06 11.45
C PRO A 11 -0.74 3.69 10.76
N ASP A 12 -0.52 2.64 11.53
CA ASP A 12 -0.48 1.28 11.01
C ASP A 12 -1.85 0.87 10.46
N GLY A 13 -1.86 0.29 9.27
CA GLY A 13 -3.10 0.00 8.52
C GLY A 13 -3.60 1.14 7.62
N ALA A 14 -2.90 2.29 7.56
CA ALA A 14 -3.25 3.34 6.60
C ALA A 14 -3.06 2.86 5.14
N ARG A 15 -4.11 2.97 4.32
CA ARG A 15 -4.08 2.60 2.88
C ARG A 15 -3.39 3.64 2.01
N PHE A 16 -3.52 4.91 2.38
CA PHE A 16 -2.95 6.05 1.67
C PHE A 16 -2.26 6.98 2.66
N CYS A 17 -1.28 7.73 2.18
CA CYS A 17 -0.60 8.71 2.99
C CYS A 17 -1.51 9.91 3.27
N MET A 18 -1.73 10.25 4.54
CA MET A 18 -2.58 11.38 4.93
C MET A 18 -1.98 12.74 4.57
N SER A 19 -0.70 12.80 4.22
CA SER A 19 -0.01 14.03 3.83
C SER A 19 0.08 14.21 2.31
N CYS A 20 0.47 13.18 1.55
CA CYS A 20 0.69 13.31 0.11
C CYS A 20 -0.27 12.49 -0.77
N GLY A 21 -1.14 11.66 -0.19
CA GLY A 21 -2.09 10.82 -0.92
C GLY A 21 -1.51 9.56 -1.55
N ASN A 22 -0.19 9.33 -1.50
CA ASN A 22 0.43 8.15 -2.09
C ASN A 22 -0.06 6.85 -1.43
N SER A 23 -0.27 5.79 -2.22
CA SER A 23 -0.63 4.48 -1.66
C SER A 23 0.46 3.97 -0.72
N LEU A 24 0.03 3.52 0.45
CA LEU A 24 0.84 2.86 1.46
C LEU A 24 0.50 1.36 1.56
N ALA A 25 -0.70 0.99 1.10
CA ALA A 25 -1.10 -0.40 0.97
C ALA A 25 -0.24 -1.10 -0.09
N ASN A 26 0.13 -2.35 0.19
CA ASN A 26 0.62 -3.27 -0.83
C ASN A 26 -0.54 -3.55 -1.78
N VAL A 27 -0.47 -2.98 -2.97
CA VAL A 27 -1.46 -3.20 -4.04
C VAL A 27 -0.77 -3.91 -5.20
N CYS A 28 -1.54 -4.73 -5.92
CA CYS A 28 -1.06 -5.32 -7.15
C CYS A 28 -0.80 -4.22 -8.19
N PRO A 29 0.40 -4.17 -8.82
CA PRO A 29 0.69 -3.17 -9.84
C PRO A 29 -0.14 -3.34 -11.13
N GLU A 30 -0.65 -4.54 -11.40
CA GLU A 30 -1.44 -4.84 -12.61
C GLU A 30 -2.91 -4.45 -12.46
N CYS A 31 -3.54 -4.77 -11.33
CA CYS A 31 -4.99 -4.62 -11.15
C CYS A 31 -5.40 -3.72 -9.98
N ALA A 32 -4.45 -3.13 -9.26
CA ALA A 32 -4.66 -2.28 -8.09
C ALA A 32 -5.43 -2.94 -6.92
N THR A 33 -5.62 -4.26 -6.94
CA THR A 33 -6.21 -5.01 -5.82
C THR A 33 -5.30 -4.93 -4.61
N GLU A 34 -5.86 -4.68 -3.43
CA GLU A 34 -5.12 -4.75 -2.18
C GLU A 34 -4.65 -6.17 -1.88
N LEU A 35 -3.37 -6.27 -1.58
CA LEU A 35 -2.73 -7.51 -1.22
C LEU A 35 -2.44 -7.51 0.28
N PRO A 36 -2.73 -8.61 1.00
CA PRO A 36 -2.31 -8.77 2.37
C PRO A 36 -0.77 -8.67 2.48
N ALA A 37 -0.25 -8.31 3.66
CA ALA A 37 1.17 -8.05 3.85
C ALA A 37 2.06 -9.26 3.51
N GLU A 38 1.52 -10.47 3.69
CA GLU A 38 2.16 -11.76 3.45
C GLU A 38 2.00 -12.27 2.01
N ALA A 39 1.22 -11.56 1.17
CA ALA A 39 1.00 -11.95 -0.21
C ALA A 39 2.30 -11.85 -1.01
N ARG A 40 2.73 -12.99 -1.55
CA ARG A 40 3.85 -13.06 -2.51
C ARG A 40 3.42 -12.79 -3.95
N PHE A 41 2.14 -13.01 -4.26
CA PHE A 41 1.53 -12.87 -5.58
C PHE A 41 0.13 -12.30 -5.46
N CYS A 42 -0.40 -11.78 -6.57
CA CYS A 42 -1.73 -11.19 -6.58
C CYS A 42 -2.81 -12.27 -6.60
N LEU A 43 -3.69 -12.24 -5.60
CA LEU A 43 -4.80 -13.20 -5.46
C LEU A 43 -5.82 -13.10 -6.61
N SER A 44 -5.94 -11.93 -7.25
CA SER A 44 -6.83 -11.70 -8.39
C SER A 44 -6.20 -11.98 -9.74
N CYS A 45 -4.90 -11.71 -9.92
CA CYS A 45 -4.22 -11.87 -11.21
C CYS A 45 -3.62 -13.26 -11.42
N GLY A 46 -3.25 -13.96 -10.33
CA GLY A 46 -2.49 -15.21 -10.38
C GLY A 46 -1.01 -14.98 -10.22
#